data_AF-N8S9G2-F1
#
_entry.id   AF-N8S9G2-F1
#
_cell.length_a   1.000
_cell.length_b   1.000
_cell.length_c   1.000
_cell.angle_alpha   90.00
_cell.angle_beta   90.00
_cell.angle_gamma   90.00
#
_symmetry.space_group_name_H-M   'P 1'
#
loop_
_entity.id
_entity.type
_entity.pdbx_description
1 polymer ?
#
loop_
_entity_poly.entity_id
_entity_poly.type
_entity_poly.pdbx_seq_one_letter_code
_entity_poly.pdbx_strand_id
1 'polypeptide(L)' 'MKKAINIIEHTPIYDLEAFLKRQKQIKRSNFLKKLYEGCAFICMVVFTFSFLFLGK' A
#
# COMPACT_ATOMS: atom_id res chain seq x y z
N MET A 1 5.45 10.79 32.25
CA MET A 1 6.06 10.78 30.90
C MET A 1 5.21 11.63 29.97
N LYS A 2 5.71 12.78 29.49
CA LYS A 2 4.95 13.67 28.60
C LYS A 2 4.89 13.02 27.22
N LYS A 3 3.67 12.70 26.75
CA LYS A 3 3.42 12.17 25.41
C LYS A 3 3.60 13.33 24.44
N ALA A 4 4.66 13.29 23.62
CA ALA A 4 4.87 14.28 22.57
C ALA A 4 3.76 14.11 21.53
N ILE A 5 2.77 15.01 21.57
CA ILE A 5 1.73 15.11 20.55
C ILE A 5 2.44 15.69 19.33
N ASN A 6 2.66 14.86 18.30
CA ASN A 6 3.22 15.31 17.03
C ASN A 6 2.15 16.16 16.34
N ILE A 7 2.11 17.45 16.66
CA ILE A 7 1.23 18.42 15.99
C ILE A 7 1.79 18.55 14.58
N ILE A 8 1.14 17.88 13.63
CA ILE A 8 1.48 17.98 12.21
C ILE A 8 1.09 19.39 11.80
N GLU A 9 2.05 20.32 11.83
CA GLU A 9 1.88 21.63 11.25
C GLU A 9 1.48 21.43 9.78
N HIS A 10 0.31 21.95 9.38
CA HIS A 10 -0.07 22.04 7.99
C HIS A 10 0.87 23.04 7.31
N THR A 11 2.08 22.60 6.98
CA THR A 11 2.97 23.34 6.07
C THR A 11 2.30 23.28 4.70
N PRO A 12 1.78 24.40 4.18
CA PRO A 12 1.29 24.43 2.81
C PRO A 12 2.50 24.08 1.96
N ILE A 13 2.38 23.03 1.15
CA ILE A 13 3.42 22.71 0.18
C ILE A 13 3.32 23.80 -0.89
N TYR A 14 4.02 24.91 -0.69
CA TYR A 14 3.99 26.07 -1.58
C TYR A 14 4.65 25.80 -2.92
N ASP A 15 5.49 24.76 -2.98
CA ASP A 15 6.21 24.34 -4.17
C ASP A 15 5.51 23.16 -4.88
N LEU A 16 5.04 23.43 -6.10
CA LEU A 16 4.34 22.45 -6.94
C LEU A 16 5.22 21.22 -7.22
N GLU A 17 6.53 21.40 -7.37
CA GLU A 17 7.46 20.30 -7.66
C GLU A 17 7.56 19.32 -6.48
N ALA A 18 7.65 19.86 -5.26
CA ALA A 18 7.67 19.08 -4.04
C ALA A 18 6.38 18.27 -3.85
N PHE A 19 5.21 18.85 -4.18
CA PHE A 19 3.93 18.16 -4.14
C PHE A 19 3.87 16.99 -5.13
N LEU A 20 4.24 17.23 -6.39
CA LEU A 20 4.23 16.21 -7.44
C LEU A 20 5.18 15.05 -7.12
N LYS A 21 6.36 15.34 -6.55
CA LYS A 21 7.32 14.33 -6.12
C LYS A 21 6.74 13.42 -5.03
N ARG A 22 6.08 14.01 -4.02
CA ARG A 22 5.40 13.24 -2.96
C ARG A 22 4.25 12.39 -3.52
N GLN A 23 3.44 12.96 -4.40
CA GLN A 23 2.31 12.24 -5.02
C GLN A 23 2.80 11.04 -5.84
N LYS A 24 3.90 11.20 -6.60
CA LYS A 24 4.51 10.10 -7.37
C LYS A 24 5.05 8.99 -6.47
N GLN A 25 5.64 9.33 -5.33
CA GLN A 25 6.10 8.35 -4.34
C GLN A 25 4.93 7.56 -3.74
N ILE A 26 3.86 8.25 -3.33
CA ILE A 26 2.65 7.61 -2.78
C ILE A 26 1.98 6.71 -3.83
N LYS A 27 1.88 7.18 -5.08
CA LYS A 27 1.28 6.39 -6.17
C LYS A 27 2.06 5.10 -6.43
N ARG A 28 3.40 5.17 -6.41
CA ARG A 28 4.26 3.98 -6.58
C ARG A 28 4.12 3.00 -5.41
N SER A 29 4.13 3.48 -4.18
CA SER A 29 4.00 2.59 -3.01
C SER A 29 2.61 1.92 -2.97
N ASN A 30 1.55 2.68 -3.27
CA ASN A 30 0.19 2.14 -3.33
C ASN A 30 0.03 1.15 -4.48
N PHE A 31 0.67 1.37 -5.62
CA PHE A 31 0.66 0.42 -6.73
C PHE A 31 1.29 -0.91 -6.34
N LEU A 32 2.46 -0.90 -5.70
CA LEU A 32 3.13 -2.11 -5.22
C LEU A 32 2.28 -2.86 -4.16
N LYS A 33 1.63 -2.14 -3.24
CA LYS A 33 0.72 -2.73 -2.26
C LYS A 33 -0.45 -3.44 -2.92
N LYS A 34 -1.10 -2.79 -3.88
CA LYS A 34 -2.23 -3.36 -4.64
C LYS A 34 -1.81 -4.58 -5.47
N LEU A 35 -0.62 -4.56 -6.06
CA LEU A 35 -0.08 -5.71 -6.76
C LEU A 35 0.16 -6.89 -5.82
N TYR A 36 0.76 -6.64 -4.65
CA TYR A 36 0.99 -7.68 -3.65
C TYR A 36 -0.31 -8.29 -3.14
N GLU A 37 -1.30 -7.45 -2.82
CA GLU A 37 -2.64 -7.91 -2.41
C GLU A 37 -3.30 -8.76 -3.51
N GLY A 38 -3.24 -8.32 -4.77
CA GLY A 38 -3.77 -9.07 -5.91
C GLY A 38 -3.08 -10.41 -6.11
N CYS A 39 -1.74 -10.45 -6.06
CA CYS A 39 -0.98 -11.70 -6.15
C CYS A 39 -1.32 -12.66 -5.00
N ALA A 40 -1.37 -12.15 -3.76
CA ALA A 40 -1.74 -12.95 -2.60
C ALA A 40 -3.14 -13.56 -2.76
N PHE A 41 -4.10 -12.78 -3.25
CA PHE A 41 -5.46 -13.26 -3.53
C PHE A 41 -5.47 -14.37 -4.59
N ILE A 42 -4.77 -14.18 -5.71
CA ILE A 42 -4.69 -15.19 -6.76
C ILE A 42 -4.04 -16.48 -6.23
N CYS A 43 -2.93 -16.37 -5.48
CA CYS A 43 -2.28 -17.52 -4.85
C CYS A 43 -3.25 -18.26 -3.92
N MET A 44 -3.97 -17.54 -3.05
CA MET A 44 -4.96 -18.14 -2.16
C MET A 44 -6.03 -18.90 -2.94
N VAL A 45 -6.56 -18.32 -4.03
CA VAL A 45 -7.54 -18.97 -4.91
C VAL A 45 -6.93 -20.22 -5.54
N VAL A 46 -5.75 -20.14 -6.13
CA VAL A 46 -5.10 -21.30 -6.77
C VAL A 46 -4.83 -22.41 -5.76
N PHE A 47 -4.37 -22.08 -4.55
CA PHE A 47 -4.13 -23.07 -3.51
C PHE A 47 -5.43 -23.69 -3.02
N THR A 48 -6.49 -22.92 -2.78
CA THR A 48 -7.79 -23.48 -2.35
C THR A 48 -8.38 -24.39 -3.41
N PHE A 49 -8.32 -24.01 -4.69
CA PHE A 49 -8.70 -24.90 -5.79
C PHE A 49 -7.82 -26.15 -5.83
N SER A 50 -6.50 -26.00 -5.75
CA SER A 50 -5.58 -27.14 -5.72
C SER A 50 -5.95 -28.11 -4.60
N PHE A 51 -6.16 -27.62 -3.37
CA PHE A 51 -6.57 -28.44 -2.22
C PHE A 51 -7.95 -29.10 -2.39
N LEU A 52 -8.93 -28.39 -2.95
CA LEU A 52 -10.28 -28.94 -3.21
C LEU A 52 -10.26 -30.09 -4.22
N PHE A 53 -9.30 -30.09 -5.15
CA PHE A 53 -9.16 -31.11 -6.19
C PHE A 53 -8.02 -32.12 -5.94
N LEU A 54 -7.14 -31.90 -4.96
CA LEU A 54 -6.02 -32.81 -4.62
C LEU A 54 -6.47 -34.14 -3.96
N GLY A 55 -7.73 -34.24 -3.55
CA GLY A 55 -8.32 -35.41 -2.90
C GLY A 55 -9.22 -36.27 -3.80
N LYS A 56 -9.16 -36.07 -5.12
CA LYS A 56 -9.78 -36.94 -6.13
C LYS A 56 -8.74 -37.80 -6.82
#